data_AF-A0A703ZBW5-F1
#
_entry.id   AF-A0A703ZBW5-F1
#
_cell.length_a   1.000
_cell.length_b   1.000
_cell.length_c   1.000
_cell.angle_alpha   90.00
_cell.angle_beta   90.00
_cell.angle_gamma   90.00
#
_symmetry.space_group_name_H-M   'P 1'
#
loop_
_entity.id
_entity.type
_entity.pdbx_description
1 polymer ?
#
loop_
_entity_poly.entity_id
_entity_poly.type
_entity_poly.pdbx_seq_one_letter_code
_entity_poly.pdbx_strand_id
1 'polypeptide(L)'
;MKNLKVSLAWQILLAMVLGILLGSYLHYHSDSREWLIANLLSPAGDIFIHLIKMIVVPIVISTLIVGIAGVGDAKQLGRIGAKTILYFELITTVAIILGITLANVFQPGSGIDMSQLATVDISKYQNTTAEVQSHAHGLMGTILSLVPTNIIASMAKGDMLPIIFFSVLFGLGVIVGTFHVGQPLRALNMLLRVGHSPMSNEIVLSAAFAALGGLGALGLLLNRATPLCNALVWLAAIVGVVFLYAVPQIYQLPTVATWRSSYTTAMMILTPLIGGGALAALFGVRRLGLLVSVLAILVSFCLRPGYMATLMSADSALTAAQHSWFTAQAILLAAGVVGVVVCARLKSSAAVLAMTAVVVIAAELAGRIAFYNLWTLPM
;
A
#
# COMPACT_ATOMS: atom_id res chain seq x y z
N MET A 1 -10.41 -56.97 -8.55
CA MET A 1 -11.66 -56.29 -8.14
C MET A 1 -11.46 -54.80 -8.37
N LYS A 2 -12.24 -54.16 -9.26
CA LYS A 2 -12.13 -52.72 -9.56
C LYS A 2 -12.65 -51.93 -8.36
N ASN A 3 -11.76 -51.29 -7.61
CA ASN A 3 -12.15 -50.36 -6.55
C ASN A 3 -12.85 -49.16 -7.18
N LEU A 4 -14.17 -49.09 -7.02
CA LEU A 4 -14.96 -47.91 -7.35
C LEU A 4 -14.47 -46.76 -6.45
N LYS A 5 -13.68 -45.84 -7.01
CA LYS A 5 -13.22 -44.64 -6.29
C LYS A 5 -14.41 -43.69 -6.14
N VAL A 6 -15.09 -43.76 -5.00
CA VAL A 6 -16.17 -42.84 -4.63
C VAL A 6 -15.59 -41.44 -4.47
N SER A 7 -16.20 -40.43 -5.10
CA SER A 7 -15.80 -39.01 -5.02
C SER A 7 -15.87 -38.49 -3.58
N LEU A 8 -15.01 -37.53 -3.23
CA LEU A 8 -14.95 -36.93 -1.88
C LEU A 8 -16.31 -36.36 -1.45
N ALA A 9 -17.06 -35.73 -2.36
CA ALA A 9 -18.39 -35.22 -2.07
C ALA A 9 -19.37 -36.34 -1.68
N TRP A 10 -19.32 -37.47 -2.39
CA TRP A 10 -20.11 -38.66 -2.05
C TRP A 10 -19.67 -39.26 -0.73
N GLN A 11 -18.38 -39.26 -0.41
CA GLN A 11 -17.88 -39.72 0.89
C GLN A 11 -18.41 -38.87 2.05
N ILE A 12 -18.44 -37.54 1.89
CA ILE A 12 -19.00 -36.62 2.90
C ILE A 12 -20.50 -36.87 3.07
N LEU A 13 -21.25 -37.00 1.98
CA LEU A 13 -22.69 -37.29 2.05
C LEU A 13 -22.95 -38.63 2.74
N LEU A 14 -22.19 -39.68 2.41
CA LEU A 14 -22.32 -41.00 3.02
C LEU A 14 -21.94 -40.96 4.51
N ALA A 15 -20.89 -40.22 4.87
CA ALA A 15 -20.49 -39.99 6.27
C ALA A 15 -21.56 -39.22 7.06
N MET A 16 -22.21 -38.22 6.45
CA MET A 16 -23.32 -37.49 7.06
C MET A 16 -24.53 -38.39 7.31
N VAL A 17 -24.93 -39.20 6.31
CA VAL A 17 -26.02 -40.17 6.47
C VAL A 17 -25.69 -41.20 7.56
N LEU A 18 -24.47 -41.75 7.56
CA LEU A 18 -24.02 -42.67 8.60
C LEU A 18 -24.00 -42.00 9.98
N GLY A 19 -23.59 -40.73 10.08
CA GLY A 19 -23.63 -39.96 11.32
C GLY A 19 -25.05 -39.79 11.87
N ILE A 20 -26.02 -39.51 10.99
CA ILE A 20 -27.44 -39.42 11.37
C ILE A 20 -27.97 -40.78 11.83
N LEU A 21 -27.66 -41.87 11.11
CA LEU A 21 -28.07 -43.23 11.49
C LEU A 21 -27.46 -43.66 12.81
N LEU A 22 -26.18 -43.38 13.02
CA LEU A 22 -25.47 -43.66 14.27
C LEU A 22 -26.07 -42.87 15.43
N GLY A 23 -26.36 -41.57 15.23
CA GLY A 23 -27.02 -40.72 16.21
C GLY A 23 -28.42 -41.21 16.57
N SER A 24 -29.21 -41.65 15.59
CA SER A 24 -30.52 -42.26 15.80
C SER A 24 -30.41 -43.58 16.58
N TYR A 25 -29.47 -44.46 16.22
CA TYR A 25 -29.25 -45.72 16.93
C TYR A 25 -28.85 -45.51 18.40
N LEU A 26 -27.96 -44.55 18.66
CA LEU A 26 -27.55 -44.12 20.01
C LEU A 26 -28.68 -43.45 20.80
N HIS A 27 -29.69 -42.90 20.14
CA HIS A 27 -30.87 -42.34 20.81
C HIS A 27 -31.72 -43.44 21.47
N TYR A 28 -31.87 -44.59 20.80
CA TYR A 28 -32.65 -45.73 21.31
C TYR A 28 -31.89 -46.63 22.31
N HIS A 29 -30.56 -46.56 22.38
CA HIS A 29 -29.74 -47.37 23.29
C HIS A 29 -28.99 -46.47 24.30
N SER A 30 -29.59 -46.23 25.48
CA SER A 30 -29.11 -45.23 26.44
C SER A 30 -27.83 -45.61 27.18
N ASP A 31 -27.58 -46.89 27.42
CA ASP A 31 -26.56 -47.34 28.39
C ASP A 31 -25.13 -46.98 27.97
N SER A 32 -24.86 -46.93 26.65
CA SER A 32 -23.54 -46.64 26.09
C SER A 32 -23.41 -45.20 25.57
N ARG A 33 -24.51 -44.43 25.58
CA ARG A 33 -24.64 -43.16 24.86
C ARG A 33 -23.70 -42.09 25.39
N GLU A 34 -23.74 -41.84 26.69
CA GLU A 34 -22.97 -40.77 27.32
C GLU A 34 -21.47 -41.00 27.20
N TRP A 35 -21.02 -42.25 27.39
CA TRP A 35 -19.61 -42.60 27.26
C TRP A 35 -19.08 -42.41 25.84
N LEU A 36 -19.84 -42.88 24.82
CA LEU A 36 -19.44 -42.74 23.42
C LEU A 36 -19.42 -41.28 22.96
N ILE A 37 -20.41 -40.48 23.38
CA ILE A 37 -20.47 -39.06 23.04
C ILE A 37 -19.31 -38.30 23.69
N ALA A 38 -19.10 -38.48 25.00
CA ALA A 38 -18.10 -37.73 25.75
C ALA A 38 -16.65 -38.11 25.39
N ASN A 39 -16.37 -39.40 25.14
CA ASN A 39 -14.99 -39.87 24.97
C ASN A 39 -14.56 -40.08 23.51
N LEU A 40 -15.51 -40.24 22.58
CA LEU A 40 -15.17 -40.56 21.18
C LEU A 40 -15.76 -39.54 20.21
N LEU A 41 -17.08 -39.34 20.17
CA LEU A 41 -17.71 -38.51 19.15
C LEU A 41 -17.42 -37.02 19.33
N SER A 42 -17.57 -36.47 20.54
CA SER A 42 -17.29 -35.05 20.80
C SER A 42 -15.80 -34.72 20.61
N PRO A 43 -14.85 -35.47 21.21
CA PRO A 43 -13.43 -35.19 21.00
C PRO A 43 -13.00 -35.35 19.53
N ALA A 44 -13.54 -36.32 18.80
CA ALA A 44 -13.26 -36.46 17.36
C ALA A 44 -13.79 -35.25 16.55
N GLY A 45 -14.99 -34.77 16.89
CA GLY A 45 -15.55 -33.55 16.30
C GLY A 45 -14.71 -32.31 16.63
N ASP A 46 -14.31 -32.14 17.90
CA ASP A 46 -13.49 -31.03 18.34
C ASP A 46 -12.11 -31.04 17.69
N ILE A 47 -11.47 -32.21 17.57
CA ILE A 47 -10.21 -32.37 16.83
C ILE A 47 -10.39 -31.94 15.37
N PHE A 48 -11.46 -32.38 14.71
CA PHE A 48 -11.75 -32.00 13.33
C PHE A 48 -11.93 -30.47 13.17
N ILE A 49 -12.69 -29.83 14.07
CA ILE A 49 -12.88 -28.38 14.07
C ILE A 49 -11.57 -27.64 14.36
N HIS A 50 -10.74 -28.12 15.29
CA HIS A 50 -9.41 -27.55 15.56
C HIS A 50 -8.49 -27.66 14.34
N LEU A 51 -8.49 -28.80 13.64
CA LEU A 51 -7.71 -28.99 12.42
C LEU A 51 -8.12 -27.99 11.32
N ILE A 52 -9.43 -27.77 11.13
CA ILE A 52 -9.92 -26.76 10.19
C ILE A 52 -9.50 -25.35 10.65
N LYS A 53 -9.74 -24.98 11.92
CA LYS A 53 -9.40 -23.65 12.43
C LYS A 53 -7.90 -23.34 12.34
N MET A 54 -7.04 -24.34 12.55
CA MET A 54 -5.58 -24.20 12.46
C MET A 54 -5.11 -23.75 11.07
N ILE A 55 -5.73 -24.26 10.01
CA ILE A 55 -5.29 -23.99 8.63
C ILE A 55 -5.89 -22.71 8.04
N VAL A 56 -7.05 -22.27 8.53
CA VAL A 56 -7.83 -21.18 7.92
C VAL A 56 -7.05 -19.86 7.91
N VAL A 57 -6.50 -19.43 9.05
CA VAL A 57 -5.82 -18.13 9.12
C VAL A 57 -4.54 -18.08 8.25
N PRO A 58 -3.61 -19.05 8.34
CA PRO A 58 -2.41 -19.05 7.48
C PRO A 58 -2.72 -19.12 5.99
N ILE A 59 -3.73 -19.91 5.61
CA ILE A 59 -4.13 -20.04 4.20
C ILE A 59 -4.71 -18.72 3.69
N VAL A 60 -5.61 -18.07 4.42
CA VAL A 60 -6.21 -16.80 3.99
C VAL A 60 -5.15 -15.72 3.78
N ILE A 61 -4.22 -15.57 4.72
CA ILE A 61 -3.14 -14.57 4.62
C ILE A 61 -2.25 -14.85 3.41
N SER A 62 -1.74 -16.07 3.30
CA SER A 62 -0.81 -16.44 2.24
C SER A 62 -1.46 -16.35 0.85
N THR A 63 -2.66 -16.89 0.69
CA THR A 63 -3.37 -16.87 -0.59
C THR A 63 -3.76 -15.47 -1.04
N LEU A 64 -4.20 -14.60 -0.12
CA LEU A 64 -4.53 -13.21 -0.45
C LEU A 64 -3.27 -12.40 -0.82
N ILE A 65 -2.22 -12.49 0.00
CA ILE A 65 -0.98 -11.73 -0.27
C ILE A 65 -0.36 -12.18 -1.60
N VAL A 66 -0.18 -13.49 -1.81
CA VAL A 66 0.41 -14.03 -3.03
C VAL A 66 -0.51 -13.79 -4.23
N GLY A 67 -1.82 -13.99 -4.06
CA GLY A 67 -2.80 -13.79 -5.11
C GLY A 67 -2.84 -12.35 -5.61
N ILE A 68 -2.78 -11.38 -4.69
CA ILE A 68 -2.75 -9.95 -5.03
C ILE A 68 -1.40 -9.58 -5.63
N ALA A 69 -0.30 -9.95 -4.98
CA ALA A 69 1.05 -9.66 -5.46
C ALA A 69 1.32 -10.23 -6.87
N GLY A 70 0.70 -11.36 -7.21
CA GLY A 70 0.81 -11.99 -8.53
C GLY A 70 0.10 -11.24 -9.67
N VAL A 71 -0.87 -10.36 -9.39
CA VAL A 71 -1.58 -9.61 -10.44
C VAL A 71 -0.70 -8.52 -11.07
N GLY A 72 0.30 -8.03 -10.34
CA GLY A 72 1.30 -7.06 -10.84
C GLY A 72 0.78 -5.63 -11.04
N ASP A 73 -0.49 -5.42 -11.39
CA ASP A 73 -1.09 -4.10 -11.59
C ASP A 73 -2.25 -3.81 -10.62
N ALA A 74 -2.10 -2.76 -9.80
CA ALA A 74 -3.11 -2.30 -8.85
C ALA A 74 -4.40 -1.84 -9.54
N LYS A 75 -4.33 -1.27 -10.75
CA LYS A 75 -5.51 -0.82 -11.50
C LYS A 75 -6.32 -2.00 -12.03
N GLN A 76 -5.63 -3.04 -12.50
CA GLN A 76 -6.25 -4.29 -12.89
C GLN A 76 -6.93 -4.98 -11.69
N LEU A 77 -6.26 -5.01 -10.53
CA LEU A 77 -6.81 -5.57 -9.30
C LEU A 77 -8.12 -4.89 -8.89
N GLY A 78 -8.16 -3.55 -8.88
CA GLY A 78 -9.37 -2.79 -8.54
C GLY A 78 -10.54 -3.10 -9.47
N ARG A 79 -10.28 -3.24 -10.78
CA ARG A 79 -11.32 -3.61 -11.76
C ARG A 79 -11.84 -5.04 -11.56
N ILE A 80 -10.97 -5.99 -11.22
CA ILE A 80 -11.38 -7.36 -10.94
C ILE A 80 -12.18 -7.40 -9.64
N GLY A 81 -11.68 -6.77 -8.58
CA GLY A 81 -12.35 -6.70 -7.27
C GLY A 81 -13.76 -6.12 -7.36
N ALA A 82 -13.94 -5.00 -8.08
CA ALA A 82 -15.26 -4.39 -8.26
C ALA A 82 -16.24 -5.32 -9.01
N LYS A 83 -15.78 -6.01 -10.07
CA LYS A 83 -16.60 -7.00 -10.78
C LYS A 83 -16.97 -8.17 -9.88
N THR A 84 -16.04 -8.64 -9.06
CA THR A 84 -16.25 -9.75 -8.13
C THR A 84 -17.25 -9.37 -7.03
N ILE A 85 -17.15 -8.18 -6.44
CA ILE A 85 -18.12 -7.69 -5.45
C ILE A 85 -19.52 -7.62 -6.05
N LEU A 86 -19.67 -7.03 -7.23
CA LEU A 86 -20.98 -6.92 -7.90
C LEU A 86 -21.54 -8.30 -8.24
N TYR A 87 -20.70 -9.22 -8.71
CA TYR A 87 -21.09 -10.60 -8.97
C TYR A 87 -21.56 -11.32 -7.69
N PHE A 88 -20.80 -11.20 -6.60
CA PHE A 88 -21.14 -11.83 -5.33
C PHE A 88 -22.44 -11.27 -4.76
N GLU A 89 -22.62 -9.96 -4.76
CA GLU A 89 -23.85 -9.32 -4.27
C GLU A 89 -25.08 -9.79 -5.05
N LEU A 90 -24.97 -9.92 -6.37
CA LEU A 90 -26.07 -10.35 -7.22
C LEU A 90 -26.43 -11.82 -6.95
N ILE A 91 -25.44 -12.72 -6.89
CA ILE A 91 -25.70 -14.14 -6.69
C ILE A 91 -26.17 -14.45 -5.26
N THR A 92 -25.63 -13.77 -4.23
CA THR A 92 -26.10 -13.93 -2.85
C THR A 92 -27.51 -13.41 -2.68
N THR A 93 -27.86 -12.27 -3.29
CA THR A 93 -29.23 -11.74 -3.27
C THR A 93 -30.20 -12.74 -3.89
N VAL A 94 -29.87 -13.31 -5.07
CA VAL A 94 -30.69 -14.34 -5.72
C VAL A 94 -30.82 -15.58 -4.83
N ALA A 95 -29.73 -16.03 -4.21
CA ALA A 95 -29.73 -17.18 -3.32
C ALA A 95 -30.60 -16.96 -2.06
N ILE A 96 -30.54 -15.77 -1.45
CA ILE A 96 -31.36 -15.39 -0.30
C ILE A 96 -32.84 -15.37 -0.68
N ILE A 97 -33.19 -14.75 -1.82
CA ILE A 97 -34.57 -14.72 -2.31
C ILE A 97 -35.09 -16.14 -2.52
N LEU A 98 -34.32 -16.99 -3.21
CA LEU A 98 -34.70 -18.40 -3.42
C LEU A 98 -34.86 -19.15 -2.10
N GLY A 99 -33.90 -18.99 -1.17
CA GLY A 99 -33.94 -19.63 0.15
C GLY A 99 -35.17 -19.25 0.97
N ILE A 100 -35.48 -17.95 1.05
CA ILE A 100 -36.67 -17.45 1.77
C ILE A 100 -37.95 -17.91 1.08
N THR A 101 -37.98 -17.89 -0.26
CA THR A 101 -39.16 -18.34 -1.03
C THR A 101 -39.44 -19.82 -0.78
N LEU A 102 -38.41 -20.68 -0.88
CA LEU A 102 -38.54 -22.11 -0.59
C LEU A 102 -38.94 -22.35 0.86
N ALA A 103 -38.35 -21.63 1.83
CA ALA A 103 -38.71 -21.75 3.24
C ALA A 103 -40.19 -21.40 3.49
N ASN A 104 -40.70 -20.33 2.87
CA ASN A 104 -42.10 -19.91 3.03
C ASN A 104 -43.09 -20.85 2.32
N VAL A 105 -42.70 -21.46 1.20
CA VAL A 105 -43.56 -22.38 0.42
C VAL A 105 -43.63 -23.76 1.07
N PHE A 106 -42.47 -24.35 1.40
CA PHE A 106 -42.41 -25.71 1.94
C PHE A 106 -42.61 -25.77 3.45
N GLN A 107 -42.45 -24.66 4.16
CA GLN A 107 -42.59 -24.54 5.61
C GLN A 107 -41.97 -25.73 6.37
N PRO A 108 -40.68 -26.02 6.14
CA PRO A 108 -40.03 -27.17 6.76
C PRO A 108 -40.04 -26.99 8.29
N GLY A 109 -40.80 -27.84 8.98
CA GLY A 109 -41.02 -27.77 10.42
C GLY A 109 -42.50 -27.60 10.85
N SER A 110 -43.41 -27.33 9.92
CA SER A 110 -44.85 -27.37 10.22
C SER A 110 -45.28 -28.77 10.67
N GLY A 111 -45.87 -28.88 11.87
CA GLY A 111 -46.31 -30.16 12.45
C GLY A 111 -45.27 -30.90 13.32
N ILE A 112 -44.08 -30.34 13.54
CA ILE A 112 -43.10 -30.90 14.50
C ILE A 112 -43.41 -30.37 15.90
N ASP A 113 -43.73 -31.27 16.83
CA ASP A 113 -43.91 -30.92 18.24
C ASP A 113 -42.55 -30.72 18.93
N MET A 114 -42.17 -29.45 19.08
CA MET A 114 -40.88 -29.04 19.67
C MET A 114 -40.74 -29.44 21.16
N SER A 115 -41.84 -29.81 21.82
CA SER A 115 -41.82 -30.26 23.22
C SER A 115 -41.26 -31.68 23.41
N GLN A 116 -41.23 -32.48 22.33
CA GLN A 116 -40.75 -33.88 22.35
C GLN A 116 -39.32 -34.04 21.82
N LEU A 117 -38.74 -33.02 21.22
CA LEU A 117 -37.32 -33.04 20.85
C LEU A 117 -36.50 -32.72 22.09
N ALA A 118 -35.54 -33.60 22.42
CA ALA A 118 -34.50 -33.29 23.40
C ALA A 118 -33.91 -31.92 23.05
N THR A 119 -34.06 -30.97 23.96
CA THR A 119 -33.62 -29.59 23.80
C THR A 119 -32.13 -29.62 23.53
N VAL A 120 -31.75 -29.59 22.25
CA VAL A 120 -30.41 -29.20 21.85
C VAL A 120 -30.20 -27.85 22.50
N ASP A 121 -29.12 -27.70 23.25
CA ASP A 121 -28.83 -26.47 23.96
C ASP A 121 -28.50 -25.37 22.95
N ILE A 122 -29.53 -24.64 22.51
CA ILE A 122 -29.44 -23.59 21.49
C ILE A 122 -28.95 -22.27 22.13
N SER A 123 -28.74 -22.24 23.46
CA SER A 123 -28.33 -21.04 24.18
C SER A 123 -27.01 -20.45 23.64
N LYS A 124 -26.06 -21.28 23.19
CA LYS A 124 -24.84 -20.82 22.50
C LYS A 124 -25.12 -20.04 21.22
N TYR A 125 -26.11 -20.45 20.42
CA TYR A 125 -26.47 -19.77 19.18
C TYR A 125 -27.29 -18.51 19.45
N GLN A 126 -28.17 -18.54 20.46
CA GLN A 126 -28.92 -17.38 20.92
C GLN A 126 -27.99 -16.29 21.47
N ASN A 127 -26.99 -16.65 22.28
CA ASN A 127 -26.00 -15.71 22.81
C ASN A 127 -25.17 -15.07 21.70
N THR A 128 -24.70 -15.86 20.72
CA THR A 128 -24.01 -15.33 19.52
C THR A 128 -24.90 -14.34 18.76
N THR A 129 -26.19 -14.65 18.61
CA THR A 129 -27.15 -13.77 17.92
C THR A 129 -27.37 -12.47 18.70
N ALA A 130 -27.52 -12.56 20.03
CA ALA A 130 -27.67 -11.40 20.90
C ALA A 130 -26.43 -10.49 20.89
N GLU A 131 -25.23 -11.06 20.88
CA GLU A 131 -23.98 -10.29 20.74
C GLU A 131 -23.93 -9.53 19.41
N VAL A 132 -24.24 -10.19 18.29
CA VAL A 132 -24.26 -9.56 16.95
C VAL A 132 -25.30 -8.45 16.86
N GLN A 133 -26.48 -8.65 17.45
CA GLN A 133 -27.61 -7.72 17.39
C GLN A 133 -27.46 -6.53 18.35
N SER A 134 -26.66 -6.67 19.42
CA SER A 134 -26.40 -5.63 20.42
C SER A 134 -25.48 -4.50 19.93
N HIS A 135 -24.77 -4.70 18.82
CA HIS A 135 -23.92 -3.68 18.22
C HIS A 135 -24.69 -2.93 17.13
N ALA A 136 -24.96 -1.65 17.33
CA ALA A 136 -25.48 -0.78 16.29
C ALA A 136 -24.54 -0.80 15.08
N HIS A 137 -24.93 -1.50 14.02
CA HIS A 137 -24.17 -1.58 12.76
C HIS A 137 -24.33 -0.28 11.97
N GLY A 138 -23.73 0.79 12.47
CA GLY A 138 -23.47 1.97 11.66
C GLY A 138 -22.40 1.66 10.62
N LEU A 139 -22.57 2.12 9.38
CA LEU A 139 -21.57 1.99 8.31
C LEU A 139 -20.16 2.38 8.78
N MET A 140 -20.06 3.44 9.58
CA MET A 140 -18.80 3.89 10.15
C MET A 140 -18.20 2.90 11.16
N GLY A 141 -19.02 2.23 11.96
CA GLY A 141 -18.59 1.18 12.90
C GLY A 141 -18.03 -0.04 12.19
N THR A 142 -18.63 -0.43 11.06
CA THR A 142 -18.12 -1.51 10.19
C THR A 142 -16.81 -1.12 9.50
N ILE A 143 -16.66 0.14 9.09
CA ILE A 143 -15.38 0.63 8.53
C ILE A 143 -14.29 0.64 9.61
N LEU A 144 -14.62 1.06 10.84
CA LEU A 144 -13.68 1.03 11.96
C LEU A 144 -13.25 -0.40 12.31
N SER A 145 -14.16 -1.39 12.24
CA SER A 145 -13.82 -2.78 12.53
C SER A 145 -12.98 -3.46 11.43
N LEU A 146 -12.88 -2.87 10.22
CA LEU A 146 -11.97 -3.34 9.17
C LEU A 146 -10.50 -3.11 9.53
N VAL A 147 -10.18 -2.03 10.24
CA VAL A 147 -8.78 -1.64 10.51
C VAL A 147 -8.35 -2.17 11.88
N PRO A 148 -7.51 -3.23 11.95
CA PRO A 148 -7.05 -3.74 13.23
C PRO A 148 -6.10 -2.75 13.91
N THR A 149 -6.24 -2.60 15.23
CA THR A 149 -5.22 -1.93 16.05
C THR A 149 -3.94 -2.78 16.16
N ASN A 150 -4.07 -4.11 16.09
CA ASN A 150 -2.96 -5.06 16.08
C ASN A 150 -3.32 -6.32 15.29
N ILE A 151 -2.62 -6.56 14.17
CA ILE A 151 -2.85 -7.71 13.30
C ILE A 151 -2.56 -9.05 13.98
N ILE A 152 -1.56 -9.14 14.86
CA ILE A 152 -1.20 -10.38 15.56
C ILE A 152 -2.32 -10.78 16.51
N ALA A 153 -2.92 -9.80 17.20
CA ALA A 153 -4.07 -10.06 18.06
C ALA A 153 -5.28 -10.54 17.25
N SER A 154 -5.56 -9.92 16.09
CA SER A 154 -6.65 -10.36 15.20
C SER A 154 -6.41 -11.77 14.66
N MET A 155 -5.17 -12.12 14.29
CA MET A 155 -4.80 -13.48 13.86
C MET A 155 -4.99 -14.50 14.97
N ALA A 156 -4.62 -14.16 16.20
CA ALA A 156 -4.77 -15.05 17.35
C ALA A 156 -6.25 -15.28 17.72
N LYS A 157 -7.09 -14.25 17.58
CA LYS A 157 -8.54 -14.32 17.84
C LYS A 157 -9.34 -14.93 16.70
N GLY A 158 -8.78 -14.95 15.48
CA GLY A 158 -9.48 -15.40 14.28
C GLY A 158 -10.43 -14.35 13.70
N ASP A 159 -10.15 -13.07 13.92
CA ASP A 159 -10.96 -11.96 13.38
C ASP A 159 -10.73 -11.83 11.87
N MET A 160 -11.52 -12.56 11.08
CA MET A 160 -11.28 -12.74 9.64
C MET A 160 -11.33 -11.44 8.84
N LEU A 161 -12.25 -10.54 9.17
CA LEU A 161 -12.45 -9.29 8.42
C LEU A 161 -11.23 -8.35 8.49
N PRO A 162 -10.65 -8.07 9.68
CA PRO A 162 -9.35 -7.40 9.78
C PRO A 162 -8.19 -8.12 9.10
N ILE A 163 -8.13 -9.46 9.20
CA ILE A 163 -7.06 -10.26 8.59
C ILE A 163 -7.09 -10.11 7.06
N ILE A 164 -8.28 -10.19 6.46
CA ILE A 164 -8.48 -10.00 5.02
C ILE A 164 -8.07 -8.58 4.62
N PHE A 165 -8.54 -7.56 5.35
CA PHE A 165 -8.23 -6.16 5.08
C PHE A 165 -6.71 -5.89 5.10
N PHE A 166 -6.03 -6.35 6.16
CA PHE A 166 -4.57 -6.25 6.25
C PHE A 166 -3.87 -6.97 5.11
N SER A 167 -4.28 -8.21 4.79
CA SER A 167 -3.64 -9.03 3.74
C SER A 167 -3.74 -8.36 2.36
N VAL A 168 -4.86 -7.69 2.08
CA VAL A 168 -5.06 -6.92 0.85
C VAL A 168 -4.11 -5.72 0.78
N LEU A 169 -4.07 -4.91 1.84
CA LEU A 169 -3.18 -3.74 1.91
C LEU A 169 -1.70 -4.16 1.85
N PHE A 170 -1.34 -5.23 2.54
CA PHE A 170 0.01 -5.76 2.54
C PHE A 170 0.40 -6.27 1.15
N GLY A 171 -0.48 -7.04 0.49
CA GLY A 171 -0.28 -7.49 -0.89
C GLY A 171 -0.06 -6.33 -1.86
N LEU A 172 -0.88 -5.27 -1.76
CA LEU A 172 -0.69 -4.03 -2.53
C LEU A 172 0.65 -3.35 -2.23
N GLY A 173 1.04 -3.28 -0.96
CA GLY A 173 2.34 -2.75 -0.53
C GLY A 173 3.52 -3.53 -1.13
N VAL A 174 3.41 -4.85 -1.21
CA VAL A 174 4.40 -5.72 -1.85
C VAL A 174 4.51 -5.41 -3.35
N ILE A 175 3.39 -5.21 -4.05
CA ILE A 175 3.40 -4.81 -5.48
C ILE A 175 4.17 -3.50 -5.66
N VAL A 176 3.81 -2.47 -4.91
CA VAL A 176 4.43 -1.14 -5.01
C VAL A 176 5.92 -1.18 -4.64
N GLY A 177 6.27 -1.90 -3.57
CA GLY A 177 7.66 -2.09 -3.16
C GLY A 177 8.50 -2.85 -4.19
N THR A 178 7.90 -3.84 -4.86
CA THR A 178 8.56 -4.61 -5.93
C THR A 178 8.83 -3.73 -7.15
N PHE A 179 7.95 -2.80 -7.50
CA PHE A 179 8.23 -1.84 -8.59
C PHE A 179 9.43 -0.92 -8.29
N HIS A 180 9.65 -0.53 -7.04
CA HIS A 180 10.76 0.36 -6.67
C HIS A 180 12.10 -0.36 -6.53
N VAL A 181 12.11 -1.55 -5.92
CA VAL A 181 13.35 -2.26 -5.55
C VAL A 181 13.62 -3.48 -6.45
N GLY A 182 12.71 -3.79 -7.37
CA GLY A 182 12.73 -4.94 -8.27
C GLY A 182 12.40 -6.27 -7.58
N GLN A 183 12.97 -6.53 -6.40
CA GLN A 183 12.67 -7.68 -5.56
C GLN A 183 12.66 -7.24 -4.08
N PRO A 184 11.65 -7.62 -3.28
CA PRO A 184 11.58 -7.23 -1.87
C PRO A 184 12.83 -7.60 -1.07
N LEU A 185 13.43 -8.76 -1.38
CA LEU A 185 14.67 -9.25 -0.75
C LEU A 185 15.91 -8.37 -1.05
N ARG A 186 15.90 -7.61 -2.15
CA ARG A 186 17.00 -6.68 -2.46
C ARG A 186 17.02 -5.49 -1.52
N ALA A 187 15.91 -5.16 -0.84
CA ALA A 187 15.89 -4.08 0.15
C ALA A 187 16.89 -4.33 1.28
N LEU A 188 17.03 -5.59 1.74
CA LEU A 188 18.01 -5.94 2.76
C LEU A 188 19.45 -5.84 2.23
N ASN A 189 19.68 -6.25 0.98
CA ASN A 189 20.99 -6.06 0.34
C ASN A 189 21.33 -4.58 0.14
N MET A 190 20.34 -3.71 -0.10
CA MET A 190 20.55 -2.27 -0.12
C MET A 190 20.91 -1.75 1.26
N LEU A 191 20.25 -2.21 2.34
CA LEU A 191 20.59 -1.81 3.70
C LEU A 191 22.00 -2.27 4.12
N LEU A 192 22.40 -3.48 3.72
CA LEU A 192 23.69 -4.08 4.10
C LEU A 192 24.88 -3.54 3.27
N ARG A 193 24.61 -2.88 2.13
CA ARG A 193 25.65 -2.35 1.23
C ARG A 193 25.77 -0.82 1.30
N VAL A 194 25.33 -0.22 2.40
CA VAL A 194 25.54 1.22 2.67
C VAL A 194 27.03 1.50 2.68
N GLY A 195 27.44 2.49 1.90
CA GLY A 195 28.84 2.86 1.65
C GLY A 195 29.43 2.23 0.38
N HIS A 196 28.83 1.16 -0.18
CA HIS A 196 29.39 0.45 -1.34
C HIS A 196 28.71 0.76 -2.67
N SER A 197 27.41 1.07 -2.69
CA SER A 197 26.71 1.43 -3.93
C SER A 197 26.02 2.80 -3.83
N PRO A 198 26.11 3.65 -4.88
CA PRO A 198 25.42 4.94 -4.89
C PRO A 198 23.91 4.84 -4.67
N MET A 199 23.30 3.77 -5.21
CA MET A 199 21.86 3.50 -5.06
C MET A 199 21.48 3.12 -3.62
N SER A 200 22.30 2.33 -2.93
CA SER A 200 22.09 2.01 -1.50
C SER A 200 22.19 3.26 -0.63
N ASN A 201 23.22 4.08 -0.87
CA ASN A 201 23.46 5.32 -0.12
C ASN A 201 22.26 6.26 -0.24
N GLU A 202 21.75 6.47 -1.45
CA GLU A 202 20.60 7.35 -1.70
C GLU A 202 19.33 6.87 -1.01
N ILE A 203 19.01 5.57 -1.08
CA ILE A 203 17.80 5.01 -0.45
C ILE A 203 17.86 5.15 1.06
N VAL A 204 19.01 4.86 1.69
CA VAL A 204 19.14 4.95 3.14
C VAL A 204 19.18 6.41 3.61
N LEU A 205 19.85 7.29 2.87
CA LEU A 205 19.87 8.72 3.17
C LEU A 205 18.49 9.38 2.98
N SER A 206 17.73 9.00 1.94
CA SER A 206 16.37 9.50 1.73
C SER A 206 15.41 9.02 2.83
N ALA A 207 15.50 7.74 3.21
CA ALA A 207 14.72 7.19 4.31
C ALA A 207 15.06 7.87 5.65
N ALA A 208 16.34 8.06 5.94
CA ALA A 208 16.80 8.77 7.14
C ALA A 208 16.32 10.23 7.13
N PHE A 209 16.48 10.94 6.01
CA PHE A 209 16.00 12.32 5.83
C PHE A 209 14.50 12.43 6.10
N ALA A 210 13.70 11.57 5.47
CA ALA A 210 12.25 11.56 5.62
C ALA A 210 11.81 11.19 7.04
N ALA A 211 12.44 10.19 7.67
CA ALA A 211 12.11 9.77 9.02
C ALA A 211 12.45 10.85 10.06
N LEU A 212 13.67 11.38 10.02
CA LEU A 212 14.13 12.41 10.95
C LEU A 212 13.36 13.73 10.76
N GLY A 213 13.20 14.15 9.50
CA GLY A 213 12.45 15.35 9.16
C GLY A 213 10.96 15.22 9.49
N GLY A 214 10.36 14.07 9.18
CA GLY A 214 8.95 13.80 9.44
C GLY A 214 8.63 13.70 10.93
N LEU A 215 9.42 12.94 11.70
CA LEU A 215 9.26 12.84 13.16
C LEU A 215 9.52 14.17 13.86
N GLY A 216 10.58 14.88 13.45
CA GLY A 216 10.89 16.21 13.98
C GLY A 216 9.77 17.22 13.70
N ALA A 217 9.28 17.29 12.46
CA ALA A 217 8.20 18.19 12.08
C ALA A 217 6.88 17.84 12.79
N LEU A 218 6.52 16.54 12.85
CA LEU A 218 5.31 16.09 13.56
C LEU A 218 5.37 16.42 15.05
N GLY A 219 6.52 16.20 15.69
CA GLY A 219 6.71 16.53 17.10
C GLY A 219 6.59 18.03 17.39
N LEU A 220 7.11 18.89 16.48
CA LEU A 220 6.92 20.34 16.57
C LEU A 220 5.46 20.77 16.36
N LEU A 221 4.74 20.14 15.42
CA LEU A 221 3.32 20.39 15.20
C LEU A 221 2.45 19.98 16.41
N LEU A 222 2.83 18.91 17.11
CA LEU A 222 2.14 18.41 18.30
C LEU A 222 2.61 19.08 19.61
N ASN A 223 3.52 20.05 19.54
CA ASN A 223 4.11 20.75 20.67
C ASN A 223 4.66 19.83 21.78
N ARG A 224 5.21 18.67 21.39
CA ARG A 224 5.75 17.64 22.28
C ARG A 224 7.27 17.57 22.11
N ALA A 225 8.02 17.62 23.22
CA ALA A 225 9.49 17.46 23.25
C ALA A 225 10.25 18.40 22.29
N THR A 226 10.08 19.72 22.47
CA THR A 226 10.65 20.77 21.61
C THR A 226 12.17 20.71 21.39
N PRO A 227 13.06 20.44 22.38
CA PRO A 227 14.50 20.41 22.12
C PRO A 227 14.92 19.19 21.29
N LEU A 228 14.30 18.02 21.53
CA LEU A 228 14.56 16.81 20.76
C LEU A 228 14.10 16.96 19.32
N CYS A 229 12.89 17.50 19.12
CA CYS A 229 12.34 17.70 17.78
C CYS A 229 13.15 18.72 16.98
N ASN A 230 13.62 19.81 17.61
CA ASN A 230 14.54 20.74 16.98
C ASN A 230 15.87 20.06 16.59
N ALA A 231 16.44 19.24 17.48
CA ALA A 231 17.65 18.48 17.17
C ALA A 231 17.44 17.51 15.99
N LEU A 232 16.29 16.82 15.94
CA LEU A 232 15.93 15.93 14.83
C LEU A 232 15.81 16.67 13.50
N VAL A 233 15.20 17.85 13.47
CA VAL A 233 15.08 18.68 12.25
C VAL A 233 16.46 19.16 11.79
N TRP A 234 17.34 19.60 12.69
CA TRP A 234 18.71 19.98 12.35
C TRP A 234 19.52 18.79 11.83
N LEU A 235 19.37 17.63 12.44
CA LEU A 235 20.00 16.40 11.98
C LEU A 235 19.46 16.00 10.60
N ALA A 236 18.16 16.12 10.37
CA ALA A 236 17.55 15.94 9.05
C ALA A 236 18.12 16.92 8.03
N ALA A 237 18.35 18.19 8.37
CA ALA A 237 18.97 19.14 7.46
C ALA A 237 20.39 18.72 7.06
N ILE A 238 21.21 18.24 8.00
CA ILE A 238 22.56 17.73 7.73
C ILE A 238 22.50 16.49 6.84
N VAL A 239 21.65 15.52 7.17
CA VAL A 239 21.43 14.31 6.36
C VAL A 239 20.92 14.69 4.97
N GLY A 240 20.07 15.70 4.87
CA GLY A 240 19.53 16.23 3.60
C GLY A 240 20.62 16.79 2.68
N VAL A 241 21.65 17.44 3.22
CA VAL A 241 22.80 17.91 2.44
C VAL A 241 23.62 16.74 1.88
N VAL A 242 23.86 15.71 2.71
CA VAL A 242 24.57 14.49 2.28
C VAL A 242 23.74 13.72 1.24
N PHE A 243 22.43 13.65 1.44
CA PHE A 243 21.47 13.08 0.50
C PHE A 243 21.52 13.79 -0.86
N LEU A 244 21.58 15.13 -0.87
CA LEU A 244 21.71 15.94 -2.09
C LEU A 244 22.93 15.56 -2.92
N TYR A 245 24.03 15.23 -2.24
CA TYR A 245 25.28 14.82 -2.86
C TYR A 245 25.24 13.37 -3.37
N ALA A 246 24.50 12.48 -2.70
CA ALA A 246 24.36 11.08 -3.10
C ALA A 246 23.54 10.91 -4.38
N VAL A 247 22.52 11.73 -4.59
CA VAL A 247 21.58 11.63 -5.73
C VAL A 247 22.29 11.65 -7.10
N PRO A 248 23.17 12.63 -7.42
CA PRO A 248 23.88 12.66 -8.70
C PRO A 248 24.79 11.45 -8.95
N GLN A 249 25.32 10.82 -7.89
CA GLN A 249 26.25 9.69 -8.02
C GLN A 249 25.59 8.46 -8.64
N ILE A 250 24.27 8.31 -8.51
CA ILE A 250 23.53 7.23 -9.17
C ILE A 250 23.63 7.35 -10.69
N TYR A 251 23.64 8.59 -11.21
CA TYR A 251 23.53 8.85 -12.64
C TYR A 251 24.88 9.05 -13.33
N GLN A 252 25.99 9.09 -12.60
CA GLN A 252 27.33 9.09 -13.19
C GLN A 252 27.75 7.68 -13.66
N LEU A 253 26.88 7.00 -14.40
CA LEU A 253 27.13 5.65 -14.91
C LEU A 253 28.06 5.69 -16.13
N PRO A 254 29.10 4.84 -16.18
CA PRO A 254 29.99 4.78 -17.35
C PRO A 254 29.29 4.26 -18.61
N THR A 255 28.17 3.55 -18.46
CA THR A 255 27.41 2.94 -19.54
C THR A 255 26.52 3.93 -20.30
N VAL A 256 26.14 5.06 -19.70
CA VAL A 256 25.24 6.05 -20.32
C VAL A 256 25.98 7.38 -20.46
N ALA A 257 26.54 7.63 -21.65
CA ALA A 257 27.42 8.76 -21.92
C ALA A 257 26.75 10.13 -21.68
N THR A 258 25.46 10.24 -22.02
CA THR A 258 24.63 11.43 -21.82
C THR A 258 24.41 11.78 -20.34
N TRP A 259 24.39 10.80 -19.46
CA TRP A 259 24.24 11.04 -18.01
C TRP A 259 25.58 11.36 -17.34
N ARG A 260 26.69 10.82 -17.86
CA ARG A 260 28.04 11.01 -17.32
C ARG A 260 28.62 12.39 -17.65
N SER A 261 28.14 13.41 -16.93
CA SER A 261 28.65 14.78 -17.06
C SER A 261 28.63 15.53 -15.71
N SER A 262 29.59 16.44 -15.52
CA SER A 262 29.59 17.36 -14.38
C SER A 262 28.38 18.30 -14.41
N TYR A 263 27.90 18.65 -15.61
CA TYR A 263 26.68 19.44 -15.80
C TYR A 263 25.43 18.71 -15.29
N THR A 264 25.34 17.39 -15.48
CA THR A 264 24.26 16.56 -14.92
C THR A 264 24.22 16.70 -13.40
N THR A 265 25.38 16.62 -12.76
CA THR A 265 25.51 16.76 -11.30
C THR A 265 25.07 18.14 -10.83
N ALA A 266 25.54 19.19 -11.50
CA ALA A 266 25.15 20.56 -11.18
C ALA A 266 23.64 20.80 -11.34
N MET A 267 23.05 20.35 -12.46
CA MET A 267 21.62 20.46 -12.72
C MET A 267 20.78 19.66 -11.70
N MET A 268 21.26 18.50 -11.27
CA MET A 268 20.57 17.71 -10.25
C MET A 268 20.56 18.36 -8.87
N ILE A 269 21.66 19.01 -8.49
CA ILE A 269 21.77 19.77 -7.23
C ILE A 269 20.96 21.07 -7.28
N LEU A 270 20.83 21.70 -8.44
CA LEU A 270 20.04 22.92 -8.60
C LEU A 270 18.54 22.69 -8.45
N THR A 271 18.01 21.54 -8.85
CA THR A 271 16.58 21.22 -8.72
C THR A 271 16.00 21.38 -7.31
N PRO A 272 16.57 20.78 -6.25
CA PRO A 272 16.07 20.99 -4.89
C PRO A 272 16.25 22.42 -4.40
N LEU A 273 17.22 23.19 -4.93
CA LEU A 273 17.35 24.62 -4.62
C LEU A 273 16.24 25.44 -5.31
N ILE A 274 15.92 25.13 -6.57
CA ILE A 274 14.88 25.80 -7.36
C ILE A 274 13.49 25.50 -6.77
N GLY A 275 13.12 24.22 -6.72
CA GLY A 275 11.81 23.76 -6.24
C GLY A 275 11.67 23.88 -4.72
N GLY A 276 12.69 23.49 -3.97
CA GLY A 276 12.69 23.59 -2.51
C GLY A 276 12.73 25.04 -2.02
N GLY A 277 13.45 25.94 -2.71
CA GLY A 277 13.40 27.38 -2.42
C GLY A 277 12.00 27.96 -2.64
N ALA A 278 11.33 27.58 -3.72
CA ALA A 278 9.97 28.01 -4.02
C ALA A 278 8.95 27.51 -2.97
N LEU A 279 9.08 26.25 -2.53
CA LEU A 279 8.27 25.68 -1.46
C LEU A 279 8.57 26.33 -0.09
N ALA A 280 9.84 26.57 0.24
CA ALA A 280 10.22 27.25 1.47
C ALA A 280 9.62 28.66 1.55
N ALA A 281 9.54 29.36 0.41
CA ALA A 281 8.87 30.64 0.32
C ALA A 281 7.37 30.55 0.61
N LEU A 282 6.70 29.51 0.08
CA LEU A 282 5.28 29.25 0.32
C LEU A 282 4.98 28.95 1.80
N PHE A 283 5.81 28.15 2.46
CA PHE A 283 5.59 27.68 3.83
C PHE A 283 6.11 28.60 4.95
N GLY A 284 6.57 29.81 4.61
CA GLY A 284 6.79 30.88 5.61
C GLY A 284 8.16 31.56 5.52
N VAL A 285 9.17 30.93 4.91
CA VAL A 285 10.52 31.49 4.76
C VAL A 285 10.60 32.30 3.45
N ARG A 286 9.74 33.32 3.35
CA ARG A 286 9.42 34.03 2.08
C ARG A 286 10.64 34.63 1.38
N ARG A 287 11.40 35.50 2.04
CA ARG A 287 12.50 36.24 1.40
C ARG A 287 13.66 35.32 0.98
N LEU A 288 14.13 34.49 1.92
CA LEU A 288 15.26 33.59 1.66
C LEU A 288 14.89 32.51 0.63
N GLY A 289 13.69 31.91 0.72
CA GLY A 289 13.24 30.89 -0.23
C GLY A 289 13.16 31.43 -1.67
N LEU A 290 12.57 32.62 -1.85
CA LEU A 290 12.49 33.26 -3.16
C LEU A 290 13.87 33.61 -3.73
N LEU A 291 14.77 34.15 -2.89
CA LEU A 291 16.12 34.49 -3.31
C LEU A 291 16.91 33.24 -3.74
N VAL A 292 16.86 32.17 -2.95
CA VAL A 292 17.55 30.91 -3.28
C VAL A 292 17.00 30.32 -4.57
N SER A 293 15.67 30.29 -4.73
CA SER A 293 15.03 29.78 -5.95
C SER A 293 15.45 30.60 -7.18
N VAL A 294 15.38 31.93 -7.13
CA VAL A 294 15.76 32.79 -8.27
C VAL A 294 17.24 32.66 -8.60
N LEU A 295 18.13 32.67 -7.60
CA LEU A 295 19.57 32.50 -7.84
C LEU A 295 19.86 31.15 -8.49
N ALA A 296 19.23 30.07 -8.02
CA ALA A 296 19.40 28.74 -8.60
C ALA A 296 18.86 28.67 -10.05
N ILE A 297 17.74 29.35 -10.35
CA ILE A 297 17.21 29.47 -11.71
C ILE A 297 18.21 30.20 -12.62
N LEU A 298 18.79 31.31 -12.16
CA LEU A 298 19.78 32.05 -12.93
C LEU A 298 21.03 31.22 -13.22
N VAL A 299 21.55 30.51 -12.22
CA VAL A 299 22.69 29.59 -12.39
C VAL A 299 22.33 28.47 -13.37
N SER A 300 21.11 27.92 -13.30
CA SER A 300 20.62 26.91 -14.26
C SER A 300 20.62 27.43 -15.69
N PHE A 301 20.19 28.68 -15.93
CA PHE A 301 20.27 29.30 -17.26
C PHE A 301 21.70 29.50 -17.73
N CYS A 302 22.63 29.90 -16.86
CA CYS A 302 24.04 30.06 -17.20
C CYS A 302 24.71 28.74 -17.60
N LEU A 303 24.40 27.64 -16.90
CA LEU A 303 24.98 26.32 -17.17
C LEU A 303 24.34 25.60 -18.36
N ARG A 304 23.14 26.01 -18.77
CA ARG A 304 22.34 25.31 -19.79
C ARG A 304 23.00 25.23 -21.18
N PRO A 305 23.62 26.28 -21.75
CA PRO A 305 24.31 26.18 -23.04
C PRO A 305 25.43 25.14 -23.01
N GLY A 306 26.25 25.14 -21.94
CA GLY A 306 27.32 24.15 -21.75
C GLY A 306 26.76 22.74 -21.61
N TYR A 307 25.67 22.56 -20.86
CA TYR A 307 25.01 21.28 -20.73
C TYR A 307 24.49 20.75 -22.08
N MET A 308 23.78 21.58 -22.86
CA MET A 308 23.26 21.19 -24.17
C MET A 308 24.39 20.84 -25.14
N ALA A 309 25.50 21.57 -25.13
CA ALA A 309 26.67 21.24 -25.95
C ALA A 309 27.25 19.86 -25.60
N THR A 310 27.35 19.52 -24.31
CA THR A 310 27.82 18.19 -23.88
C THR A 310 26.84 17.07 -24.22
N LEU A 311 25.53 17.33 -24.20
CA LEU A 311 24.54 16.34 -24.61
C LEU A 311 24.57 16.11 -26.12
N MET A 312 24.69 17.17 -26.91
CA MET A 312 24.77 17.08 -28.37
C MET A 312 26.04 16.36 -28.84
N SER A 313 27.16 16.49 -28.11
CA SER A 313 28.38 15.75 -28.42
C SER A 313 28.31 14.28 -27.99
N ALA A 314 27.51 13.95 -26.97
CA ALA A 314 27.30 12.58 -26.54
C ALA A 314 26.32 11.81 -27.43
N ASP A 315 25.14 12.39 -27.70
CA ASP A 315 24.12 11.83 -28.60
C ASP A 315 23.20 12.95 -29.12
N SER A 316 23.39 13.33 -30.38
CA SER A 316 22.64 14.42 -31.01
C SER A 316 21.18 14.07 -31.29
N ALA A 317 20.88 12.80 -31.62
CA ALA A 317 19.53 12.35 -31.95
C ALA A 317 18.64 12.32 -30.70
N LEU A 318 19.17 11.77 -29.60
CA LEU A 318 18.46 11.72 -28.32
C LEU A 318 18.23 13.12 -27.75
N THR A 319 19.24 13.99 -27.86
CA THR A 319 19.14 15.38 -27.41
C THR A 319 18.10 16.16 -28.19
N ALA A 320 18.03 15.97 -29.51
CA ALA A 320 17.02 16.60 -30.36
C ALA A 320 15.59 16.16 -29.96
N ALA A 321 15.39 14.88 -29.64
CA ALA A 321 14.09 14.37 -29.21
C ALA A 321 13.59 15.01 -27.90
N GLN A 322 14.50 15.43 -27.02
CA GLN A 322 14.15 16.05 -25.73
C GLN A 322 14.09 17.58 -25.77
N HIS A 323 14.36 18.21 -26.92
CA HIS A 323 14.40 19.66 -27.04
C HIS A 323 13.12 20.36 -26.56
N SER A 324 11.94 19.81 -26.90
CA SER A 324 10.64 20.35 -26.49
C SER A 324 10.45 20.39 -24.97
N TRP A 325 10.96 19.40 -24.24
CA TRP A 325 10.88 19.39 -22.78
C TRP A 325 11.84 20.40 -22.15
N PHE A 326 13.05 20.56 -22.71
CA PHE A 326 14.00 21.57 -22.25
C PHE A 326 13.51 23.00 -22.51
N THR A 327 12.86 23.26 -23.64
CA THR A 327 12.27 24.57 -23.93
C THR A 327 11.08 24.86 -23.02
N ALA A 328 10.19 23.88 -22.81
CA ALA A 328 9.09 24.01 -21.84
C ALA A 328 9.61 24.32 -20.43
N GLN A 329 10.64 23.61 -19.96
CA GLN A 329 11.29 23.92 -18.69
C GLN A 329 11.85 25.35 -18.67
N ALA A 330 12.51 25.81 -19.74
CA ALA A 330 13.07 27.17 -19.83
C ALA A 330 11.99 28.23 -19.63
N ILE A 331 10.87 28.08 -20.35
CA ILE A 331 9.76 29.03 -20.34
C ILE A 331 9.12 29.07 -18.96
N LEU A 332 8.88 27.91 -18.35
CA LEU A 332 8.29 27.83 -17.01
C LEU A 332 9.22 28.40 -15.93
N LEU A 333 10.53 28.16 -15.99
CA LEU A 333 11.48 28.78 -15.06
C LEU A 333 11.53 30.31 -15.22
N ALA A 334 11.49 30.81 -16.46
CA ALA A 334 11.41 32.25 -16.72
C ALA A 334 10.11 32.85 -16.16
N ALA A 335 8.97 32.17 -16.35
CA ALA A 335 7.70 32.55 -15.77
C ALA A 335 7.73 32.53 -14.22
N GLY A 336 8.45 31.57 -13.63
CA GLY A 336 8.71 31.50 -12.19
C GLY A 336 9.43 32.75 -11.68
N VAL A 337 10.49 33.19 -12.36
CA VAL A 337 11.22 34.44 -12.00
C VAL A 337 10.30 35.67 -12.08
N VAL A 338 9.46 35.76 -13.13
CA VAL A 338 8.45 36.82 -13.25
C VAL A 338 7.46 36.76 -12.07
N GLY A 339 7.01 35.57 -11.68
CA GLY A 339 6.15 35.36 -10.52
C GLY A 339 6.76 35.89 -9.22
N VAL A 340 8.08 35.73 -9.04
CA VAL A 340 8.80 36.29 -7.89
C VAL A 340 8.81 37.83 -7.91
N VAL A 341 9.04 38.44 -9.08
CA VAL A 341 9.00 39.91 -9.24
C VAL A 341 7.61 40.46 -8.96
N VAL A 342 6.57 39.77 -9.43
CA VAL A 342 5.16 40.13 -9.17
C VAL A 342 4.84 40.00 -7.67
N CYS A 343 5.31 38.93 -7.01
CA CYS A 343 5.17 38.78 -5.55
C CYS A 343 5.80 39.95 -4.77
N ALA A 344 6.96 40.42 -5.22
CA ALA A 344 7.66 41.55 -4.61
C ALA A 344 6.89 42.88 -4.80
N ARG A 345 6.23 43.08 -5.95
CA ARG A 345 5.47 44.30 -6.26
C ARG A 345 4.09 44.34 -5.59
N LEU A 346 3.36 43.22 -5.57
CA LEU A 346 1.98 43.15 -5.06
C LEU A 346 1.87 42.99 -3.53
N LYS A 347 2.98 43.15 -2.78
CA LYS A 347 3.03 42.90 -1.33
C LYS A 347 2.40 41.53 -0.95
N SER A 348 2.82 40.47 -1.66
CA SER A 348 2.74 39.07 -1.22
C SER A 348 1.34 38.54 -0.86
N SER A 349 0.46 38.37 -1.86
CA SER A 349 -0.72 37.48 -1.68
C SER A 349 -0.30 36.00 -1.72
N ALA A 350 -0.85 35.21 -0.81
CA ALA A 350 -0.55 33.77 -0.71
C ALA A 350 -0.84 33.02 -2.03
N ALA A 351 -1.85 33.48 -2.77
CA ALA A 351 -2.21 32.93 -4.08
C ALA A 351 -1.09 33.08 -5.13
N VAL A 352 -0.42 34.23 -5.19
CA VAL A 352 0.65 34.45 -6.19
C VAL A 352 1.89 33.64 -5.84
N LEU A 353 2.21 33.48 -4.54
CA LEU A 353 3.28 32.59 -4.09
C LEU A 353 2.99 31.12 -4.42
N ALA A 354 1.75 30.67 -4.20
CA ALA A 354 1.33 29.32 -4.55
C ALA A 354 1.42 29.07 -6.06
N MET A 355 0.92 30.00 -6.87
CA MET A 355 1.04 29.92 -8.33
C MET A 355 2.49 29.89 -8.80
N THR A 356 3.36 30.73 -8.22
CA THR A 356 4.79 30.75 -8.54
C THR A 356 5.45 29.41 -8.17
N ALA A 357 5.14 28.85 -7.00
CA ALA A 357 5.67 27.55 -6.59
C ALA A 357 5.19 26.42 -7.51
N VAL A 358 3.92 26.41 -7.91
CA VAL A 358 3.37 25.42 -8.86
C VAL A 358 4.07 25.49 -10.20
N VAL A 359 4.27 26.70 -10.75
CA VAL A 359 4.96 26.91 -12.03
C VAL A 359 6.41 26.42 -11.95
N VAL A 360 7.12 26.75 -10.87
CA VAL A 360 8.52 26.32 -10.66
C VAL A 360 8.61 24.80 -10.52
N ILE A 361 7.70 24.16 -9.78
CA ILE A 361 7.66 22.70 -9.64
C ILE A 361 7.35 22.04 -10.98
N ALA A 362 6.39 22.57 -11.75
CA ALA A 362 6.06 22.07 -13.09
C ALA A 362 7.27 22.16 -14.03
N ALA A 363 8.06 23.23 -13.91
CA ALA A 363 9.31 23.37 -14.66
C ALA A 363 10.32 22.27 -14.29
N GLU A 364 10.55 22.01 -13.00
CA GLU A 364 11.46 20.95 -12.55
C GLU A 364 10.99 19.56 -13.01
N LEU A 365 9.68 19.29 -12.98
CA LEU A 365 9.11 18.05 -13.52
C LEU A 365 9.38 17.90 -15.02
N ALA A 366 9.18 18.96 -15.82
CA ALA A 366 9.48 18.95 -17.25
C ALA A 366 10.98 18.66 -17.50
N GLY A 367 11.87 19.27 -16.72
CA GLY A 367 13.31 19.00 -16.79
C GLY A 367 13.69 17.57 -16.43
N ARG A 368 12.99 16.96 -15.46
CA ARG A 368 13.21 15.57 -15.06
C ARG A 368 12.71 14.58 -16.10
N ILE A 369 11.56 14.85 -16.73
CA ILE A 369 11.07 14.05 -17.86
C ILE A 369 12.12 14.05 -18.99
N ALA A 370 12.63 15.23 -19.36
CA ALA A 370 13.69 15.34 -20.36
C ALA A 370 14.92 14.49 -19.97
N PHE A 371 15.40 14.65 -18.73
CA PHE A 371 16.57 13.94 -18.22
C PHE A 371 16.41 12.41 -18.22
N TYR A 372 15.29 11.89 -17.74
CA TYR A 372 15.04 10.45 -17.70
C TYR A 372 14.86 9.82 -19.07
N ASN A 373 14.63 10.60 -20.12
CA ASN A 373 14.61 10.12 -21.50
C ASN A 373 16.00 10.19 -22.16
N LEU A 374 17.03 10.69 -21.49
CA LEU A 374 18.40 10.74 -22.01
C LEU A 374 19.18 9.44 -21.75
N TRP A 375 18.56 8.27 -21.89
CA TRP A 375 19.28 7.00 -21.80
C TRP A 375 19.16 6.22 -23.10
N THR A 376 20.31 5.76 -23.57
CA THR A 376 20.46 4.74 -24.61
C THR A 376 21.57 3.82 -24.14
N LEU A 377 21.42 2.51 -24.34
CA LEU A 377 22.53 1.60 -24.14
C LEU A 377 23.38 1.65 -25.41
N PRO A 378 24.69 1.91 -25.32
CA PRO A 378 25.56 1.75 -26.48
C PRO A 378 25.46 0.29 -26.94
N MET A 379 25.07 0.09 -28.20
CA MET A 379 25.13 -1.24 -28.83
C MET A 379 26.57 -1.64 -29.12
#